data_AF-A0A7R9QJ86-F1
#
_entry.id   AF-A0A7R9QJ86-F1
#
_cell.length_a   1.000
_cell.length_b   1.000
_cell.length_c   1.000
_cell.angle_alpha   90.00
_cell.angle_beta   90.00
_cell.angle_gamma   90.00
#
_symmetry.space_group_name_H-M   'P 1'
#
loop_
_entity.id
_entity.type
_entity.pdbx_description
1 polymer ?
#
loop_
_entity_poly.entity_id
_entity_poly.type
_entity_poly.pdbx_seq_one_letter_code
_entity_poly.pdbx_strand_id
1 'polypeptide(L)' 'MQTDIGSNFYVQTVITDPHKVFLMIGMGFYLELTLEEAILAIDKREALLNEELKQLSIQSSRIKANIKLIMETIQQIINL' A
#
# COMPACT_ATOMS: atom_id res chain seq x y z
N MET A 1 2.28 -23.54 17.38
CA MET A 1 1.48 -22.90 16.33
C MET A 1 1.80 -23.62 15.03
N GLN A 2 0.86 -23.75 14.08
CA GLN A 2 1.19 -24.26 12.76
C GLN A 2 1.57 -23.07 11.87
N THR A 3 2.74 -23.14 11.23
CA THR A 3 3.23 -22.10 10.31
C THR A 3 3.30 -22.68 8.91
N ASP A 4 2.65 -22.01 7.95
CA ASP A 4 2.81 -22.30 6.53
C ASP A 4 4.18 -21.82 6.07
N ILE A 5 4.98 -22.71 5.50
CA ILE A 5 6.28 -22.38 4.90
C ILE A 5 6.22 -22.35 3.37
N GLY A 6 5.03 -22.51 2.79
CA GLY A 6 4.75 -22.42 1.36
C GLY A 6 3.93 -23.59 0.84
N SER A 7 3.12 -23.35 -0.20
CA SER A 7 2.30 -24.37 -0.88
C SER A 7 1.38 -25.17 0.07
N ASN A 8 0.79 -24.51 1.08
CA ASN A 8 -0.03 -25.15 2.11
C ASN A 8 0.73 -26.25 2.88
N PHE A 9 2.04 -26.09 3.08
CA PHE A 9 2.86 -27.02 3.86
C PHE A 9 3.11 -26.46 5.25
N TYR A 10 2.58 -27.14 6.27
CA TYR A 10 2.55 -26.64 7.64
C TYR A 10 3.53 -27.39 8.54
N VAL A 11 4.26 -26.65 9.37
CA VAL A 11 5.15 -27.18 10.40
C VAL A 11 4.75 -26.67 11.78
N GLN A 12 5.00 -27.47 12.82
CA GLN A 12 4.80 -27.02 14.20
C GLN A 12 5.96 -26.11 14.61
N THR A 13 5.63 -24.89 15.02
CA THR A 13 6.60 -23.89 15.46
C THR A 13 6.34 -23.44 16.89
N VAL A 14 7.40 -22.96 17.53
CA VAL A 14 7.40 -22.35 18.86
C VAL A 14 7.88 -20.91 18.70
N ILE A 15 7.13 -19.97 19.27
CA ILE A 15 7.50 -18.56 19.33
C ILE A 15 8.36 -18.36 20.57
N THR A 16 9.58 -17.86 20.39
CA THR A 16 10.55 -17.68 21.48
C THR A 16 10.24 -16.46 22.34
N ASP A 17 9.81 -15.35 21.72
CA ASP A 17 9.36 -14.13 22.40
C ASP A 17 8.16 -13.55 21.65
N PRO A 18 6.94 -13.60 22.21
CA PRO A 18 5.73 -13.08 21.55
C PRO A 18 5.61 -11.55 21.61
N HIS A 19 6.47 -10.85 22.34
CA HIS A 19 6.41 -9.39 22.49
C HIS A 19 7.23 -8.63 21.46
N LYS A 20 7.96 -9.34 20.61
CA LYS A 20 8.84 -8.77 19.59
C LYS A 20 8.53 -9.27 18.20
N VAL A 21 8.73 -8.39 17.22
CA VAL A 21 8.53 -8.68 15.79
C VAL A 21 9.65 -8.05 14.96
N PHE A 22 9.98 -8.68 13.83
CA PHE A 22 10.88 -8.10 12.83
C PHE A 22 10.07 -7.37 11.76
N LEU A 23 10.24 -6.06 11.64
CA LEU A 23 9.63 -5.25 10.60
C LEU A 23 10.66 -4.94 9.50
N MET A 24 10.34 -5.26 8.24
CA MET A 24 11.17 -4.87 7.09
C MET A 24 11.14 -3.35 6.93
N ILE A 25 12.32 -2.70 6.89
CA ILE A 25 12.45 -1.24 6.73
C ILE A 25 12.98 -0.82 5.36
N GLY A 26 13.41 -1.77 4.53
CA GLY A 26 13.84 -1.53 3.14
C GLY A 26 15.18 -2.17 2.84
N MET A 27 15.49 -2.38 1.56
CA MET A 27 16.78 -2.93 1.07
C MET A 27 17.22 -4.23 1.77
N GLY A 28 16.27 -5.07 2.20
CA GLY A 28 16.56 -6.31 2.92
C GLY A 28 16.92 -6.15 4.40
N PHE A 29 16.83 -4.93 4.96
CA PHE A 29 17.02 -4.69 6.38
C PHE A 29 15.72 -4.86 7.17
N TYR A 30 15.86 -5.43 8.37
CA TYR A 30 14.79 -5.67 9.32
C TYR A 30 15.16 -5.07 10.67
N LEU A 31 14.17 -4.52 11.36
CA LEU A 31 14.31 -3.99 12.70
C LEU A 31 13.49 -4.84 13.67
N GLU A 32 14.11 -5.29 14.76
CA GLU A 32 13.39 -5.92 15.87
C GLU A 32 12.68 -4.81 16.68
N LEU A 33 11.36 -4.92 16.82
CA LEU A 33 10.51 -3.93 17.48
C LEU A 33 9.62 -4.60 18.52
N THR A 34 9.22 -3.83 19.53
CA THR A 34 8.05 -4.18 20.34
C THR A 34 6.77 -4.09 19.51
N LEU A 35 5.70 -4.71 19.99
CA LEU A 35 4.39 -4.64 19.31
C LEU A 35 3.87 -3.20 19.17
N GLU A 36 4.06 -2.36 20.20
CA GLU A 36 3.62 -0.97 20.18
C GLU A 36 4.37 -0.14 19.13
N GLU A 37 5.69 -0.29 19.08
CA GLU A 37 6.53 0.39 18.07
C GLU A 37 6.21 -0.07 16.65
N ALA A 38 5.93 -1.36 16.47
CA ALA A 38 5.54 -1.92 15.18
C ALA A 38 4.20 -1.36 14.69
N ILE A 39 3.20 -1.24 15.57
CA ILE A 39 1.91 -0.62 15.24
C ILE A 39 2.11 0.83 14.82
N LEU A 40 2.87 1.62 15.60
CA LEU A 40 3.16 3.01 15.25
C LEU A 40 3.84 3.15 13.88
N ALA A 41 4.77 2.25 13.56
CA ALA A 41 5.46 2.24 12.27
C ALA A 41 4.51 1.88 11.11
N ILE A 42 3.58 0.94 11.32
CA ILE A 42 2.56 0.55 10.35
C ILE A 42 1.58 1.71 10.11
N ASP A 43 1.07 2.34 11.16
CA ASP A 43 0.13 3.47 11.07
C ASP A 43 0.74 4.62 10.24
N LYS A 44 2.03 4.89 10.46
CA LYS A 44 2.76 5.91 9.68
C LYS A 44 2.86 5.53 8.20
N ARG A 45 3.12 4.26 7.89
CA ARG A 45 3.17 3.77 6.49
C ARG A 45 1.80 3.84 5.84
N GLU A 46 0.75 3.45 6.55
CA GLU A 46 -0.63 3.52 6.06
C GLU A 46 -1.03 4.97 5.75
N ALA A 47 -0.72 5.91 6.65
CA ALA A 47 -1.01 7.33 6.44
C ALA A 47 -0.31 7.88 5.18
N LEU A 48 0.96 7.52 4.97
CA LEU A 48 1.71 7.93 3.77
C LEU A 48 1.09 7.35 2.48
N LEU A 49 0.75 6.06 2.48
CA LEU A 49 0.12 5.40 1.33
C LEU A 49 -1.25 6.00 1.02
N ASN A 50 -2.05 6.31 2.05
CA ASN A 50 -3.36 6.93 1.89
C ASN A 50 -3.27 8.34 1.30
N GLU A 51 -2.29 9.14 1.72
CA GLU A 51 -2.07 10.46 1.13
C GLU A 51 -1.62 10.35 -0.33
N GLU A 52 -0.71 9.43 -0.65
CA GLU A 52 -0.28 9.17 -2.03
C GLU A 52 -1.46 8.72 -2.91
N LEU A 53 -2.29 7.79 -2.42
CA LEU A 53 -3.51 7.35 -3.10
C LEU A 53 -4.45 8.51 -3.39
N LYS A 54 -4.65 9.42 -2.43
CA LYS A 54 -5.48 10.61 -2.61
C LYS A 54 -4.94 11.51 -3.71
N GLN A 55 -3.63 11.77 -3.73
CA GLN A 55 -3.00 12.57 -4.77
C GLN A 55 -3.15 11.93 -6.15
N LEU A 56 -2.88 10.63 -6.26
CA LEU A 56 -3.05 9.88 -7.50
C LEU A 56 -4.51 9.89 -7.98
N SER A 57 -5.48 9.79 -7.07
CA SER A 57 -6.91 9.86 -7.40
C SER A 57 -7.31 11.24 -7.96
N ILE A 58 -6.79 12.32 -7.38
CA ILE A 58 -7.02 13.68 -7.88
C ILE A 58 -6.41 13.84 -9.28
N GLN A 59 -5.17 13.39 -9.47
CA GLN A 59 -4.49 13.45 -10.76
C GLN A 59 -5.24 12.65 -11.83
N SER A 60 -5.65 11.42 -11.51
CA SER A 60 -6.45 10.58 -12.40
C SER A 60 -7.76 11.25 -12.81
N SER A 61 -8.46 11.85 -11.85
CA SER A 61 -9.72 12.57 -12.10
C SER A 61 -9.52 13.78 -13.02
N ARG A 62 -8.44 14.55 -12.80
CA ARG A 62 -8.09 15.69 -13.68
C ARG A 62 -7.79 15.25 -15.10
N ILE A 63 -7.01 14.18 -15.28
CA ILE A 63 -6.69 13.64 -16.61
C ILE A 63 -7.97 13.20 -17.32
N LYS A 64 -8.86 12.47 -16.63
CA LYS A 64 -10.16 12.05 -17.19
C LYS A 64 -11.02 13.23 -17.61
N ALA A 65 -11.09 14.28 -16.80
CA ALA A 65 -11.84 15.50 -17.12
C ALA A 65 -11.27 16.21 -18.36
N ASN A 66 -9.94 16.33 -18.46
CA ASN A 66 -9.28 16.94 -19.62
C ASN A 66 -9.55 16.16 -20.91
N ILE A 67 -9.47 14.83 -20.87
CA ILE A 67 -9.80 13.98 -22.02
C ILE A 67 -11.25 14.22 -22.45
N LYS A 68 -12.20 14.22 -21.50
CA LYS A 68 -13.62 14.44 -21.80
C LYS A 68 -13.86 15.80 -22.45
N LEU A 69 -13.25 16.86 -21.92
CA LEU A 69 -13.35 18.22 -22.48
C LEU A 69 -12.87 18.28 -23.93
N ILE A 70 -11.70 17.68 -24.22
CA ILE A 70 -11.14 17.65 -25.57
C ILE A 70 -12.07 16.89 -26.53
N MET A 71 -12.59 15.73 -26.11
CA MET A 71 -13.51 14.93 -26.92
C MET A 71 -14.79 15.70 -27.27
N GLU A 72 -15.39 16.40 -26.29
CA GLU A 72 -16.57 17.24 -26.51
C GLU A 72 -16.27 18.41 -27.46
N THR A 73 -15.10 19.03 -27.31
CA THR A 73 -14.66 20.14 -28.17
C THR A 73 -14.48 19.68 -29.62
N ILE A 74 -13.83 18.52 -29.83
CA ILE A 74 -13.67 17.93 -31.16
C ILE A 74 -15.04 17.61 -31.78
N GLN A 75 -15.95 17.02 -31.01
CA GLN A 75 -17.29 16.70 -31.50
C GLN A 75 -18.07 17.95 -31.92
N GLN A 76 -17.94 19.05 -31.17
CA GLN A 76 -18.55 20.34 -31.53
C GLN A 76 -17.95 20.90 -32.82
N ILE A 77 -16.63 20.83 -33.00
CA ILE A 77 -15.95 21.30 -34.21
C ILE A 77 -16.34 20.48 -35.44
N ILE A 78 -16.45 19.16 -35.31
CA ILE A 78 -16.80 18.25 -36.43
C ILE A 78 -18.28 18.41 -36.85
N ASN A 79 -19.16 18.75 -35.90
CA ASN A 79 -20.59 18.91 -36.16
C ASN A 79 -20.98 20.34 -36.62
N LEU A 80 -20.01 21.25 -36.77
CA LEU A 80 -20.17 22.55 -37.43
C LEU A 80 -19.98 22.42 -38.94
#